data_AF-A0A370GBM6-F1
#
_entry.id   AF-A0A370GBM6-F1
#
_cell.length_a   1.000
_cell.length_b   1.000
_cell.length_c   1.000
_cell.angle_alpha   90.00
_cell.angle_beta   90.00
_cell.angle_gamma   90.00
#
_symmetry.space_group_name_H-M   'P 1'
#
loop_
_entity.id
_entity.type
_entity.pdbx_description
1 polymer ?
#
loop_
_entity_poly.entity_id
_entity_poly.type
_entity_poly.pdbx_seq_one_letter_code
_entity_poly.pdbx_strand_id
1 'polypeptide(L)'
;MNVRHWFLAGIIVLALIGLFSNPSYLLRQALFVIVIAAIIYFIYRVIRMRKPDGKDQRAFIRAAKKTKKKHKKRPTASVSSLQSRKKPIRKKSQANLTVIEGKKGKKKNRAF
;
A
#
# COMPACT_ATOMS: atom_id res chain seq x y z
N MET A 1 14.87 3.34 -22.15
CA MET A 1 14.51 2.91 -23.52
C MET A 1 13.26 3.65 -23.95
N ASN A 2 13.34 4.38 -25.06
CA ASN A 2 12.40 5.46 -25.36
C ASN A 2 11.12 4.91 -25.99
N VAL A 3 10.12 4.63 -25.14
CA VAL A 3 8.80 4.07 -25.50
C VAL A 3 8.14 4.81 -26.68
N ARG A 4 8.38 6.12 -26.83
CA ARG A 4 7.91 6.93 -27.97
C ARG A 4 8.38 6.40 -29.34
N HIS A 5 9.61 5.89 -29.44
CA HIS A 5 10.17 5.43 -30.71
C HIS A 5 9.58 4.07 -31.11
N TRP A 6 9.30 3.21 -30.13
CA TRP A 6 8.60 1.93 -30.34
C TRP A 6 7.15 2.14 -30.78
N PHE A 7 6.46 3.15 -30.22
CA PHE A 7 5.12 3.53 -30.67
C PHE A 7 5.11 4.07 -32.10
N LEU A 8 6.04 4.98 -32.45
CA LEU A 8 6.16 5.50 -33.81
C LEU A 8 6.48 4.38 -34.81
N ALA A 9 7.39 3.47 -34.46
CA ALA A 9 7.73 2.33 -35.31
C ALA A 9 6.53 1.40 -35.57
N GLY A 10 5.71 1.14 -34.54
CA GLY A 10 4.49 0.34 -34.69
C GLY A 10 3.46 0.96 -35.65
N ILE A 11 3.29 2.30 -35.59
CA ILE A 11 2.37 3.03 -36.48
C ILE A 11 2.85 2.96 -37.95
N ILE A 12 4.16 3.12 -38.16
CA ILE A 12 4.76 3.09 -39.51
C ILE A 12 4.64 1.70 -40.14
N VAL A 13 4.93 0.63 -39.40
CA VAL A 13 4.81 -0.75 -39.90
C VAL A 13 3.36 -1.08 -40.27
N LEU A 14 2.39 -0.66 -39.45
CA LEU A 14 0.97 -0.87 -39.74
C LEU A 14 0.50 -0.11 -40.99
N ALA A 15 0.99 1.11 -41.20
CA ALA A 15 0.71 1.90 -42.39
C ALA A 15 1.27 1.25 -43.68
N LEU A 16 2.47 0.67 -43.60
CA LEU A 16 3.10 -0.03 -44.72
C LEU A 16 2.38 -1.33 -45.08
N ILE A 17 1.99 -2.15 -44.09
CA ILE A 17 1.18 -3.36 -44.32
C ILE A 17 -0.16 -2.99 -44.95
N GLY A 18 -0.69 -1.83 -44.54
CA GLY A 18 -1.92 -1.34 -45.11
C GLY A 18 -1.79 -0.96 -46.58
N LEU A 19 -0.77 -0.19 -46.96
CA LEU A 19 -0.64 0.29 -48.33
C LEU A 19 -0.71 -0.80 -49.43
N PHE A 20 -0.31 -2.04 -49.10
CA PHE A 20 -0.33 -3.19 -50.03
C PHE A 20 -1.63 -4.02 -50.03
N SER A 21 -2.56 -3.79 -49.11
CA SER A 21 -3.85 -4.50 -49.04
C SER A 21 -4.98 -3.53 -49.30
N ASN A 22 -5.94 -3.91 -50.18
CA ASN A 22 -7.04 -3.08 -50.68
C ASN A 22 -7.52 -1.98 -49.68
N PRO A 23 -7.71 -0.72 -50.10
CA PRO A 23 -7.87 0.43 -49.19
C PRO A 23 -9.04 0.31 -48.20
N SER A 24 -10.07 -0.48 -48.55
CA SER A 24 -11.20 -0.81 -47.70
C SER A 24 -10.85 -1.70 -46.50
N TYR A 25 -9.88 -2.62 -46.65
CA TYR A 25 -9.38 -3.46 -45.56
C TYR A 25 -8.56 -2.67 -44.55
N LEU A 26 -7.99 -1.54 -44.96
CA LEU A 26 -7.09 -0.73 -44.13
C LEU A 26 -7.81 0.04 -43.07
N LEU A 27 -8.92 0.66 -43.46
CA LEU A 27 -9.83 1.29 -42.53
C LEU A 27 -10.35 0.26 -41.52
N ARG A 28 -10.73 -0.94 -41.98
CA ARG A 28 -11.21 -2.02 -41.10
C ARG A 28 -10.12 -2.45 -40.11
N GLN A 29 -8.90 -2.66 -40.57
CA GLN A 29 -7.77 -3.12 -39.75
C GLN A 29 -7.28 -2.03 -38.79
N ALA A 30 -7.15 -0.79 -39.25
CA ALA A 30 -6.78 0.35 -38.40
C ALA A 30 -7.82 0.56 -37.29
N LEU A 31 -9.11 0.50 -37.62
CA LEU A 31 -10.19 0.66 -36.65
C LEU A 31 -10.20 -0.51 -35.64
N PHE A 32 -9.92 -1.74 -36.08
CA PHE A 32 -9.78 -2.90 -35.19
C PHE A 32 -8.59 -2.74 -34.22
N VAL A 33 -7.44 -2.27 -34.71
CA VAL A 33 -6.26 -1.99 -33.89
C VAL A 33 -6.54 -0.87 -32.88
N ILE A 34 -7.21 0.21 -33.29
CA ILE A 34 -7.62 1.30 -32.40
C ILE A 34 -8.55 0.79 -31.30
N VAL A 35 -9.53 -0.05 -31.64
CA VAL A 35 -10.46 -0.65 -30.68
C VAL A 35 -9.71 -1.53 -29.67
N ILE A 36 -8.82 -2.41 -30.13
CA ILE A 36 -8.00 -3.25 -29.25
C ILE A 36 -7.10 -2.39 -28.35
N ALA A 37 -6.43 -1.38 -28.90
CA ALA A 37 -5.58 -0.48 -28.14
C ALA A 37 -6.38 0.31 -27.09
N ALA A 38 -7.60 0.75 -27.43
CA ALA A 38 -8.51 1.41 -26.50
C ALA A 38 -8.94 0.49 -25.35
N ILE A 39 -9.23 -0.80 -25.65
CA ILE A 39 -9.55 -1.80 -24.62
C ILE A 39 -8.36 -2.00 -23.67
N ILE A 40 -7.16 -2.21 -24.22
CA ILE A 40 -5.94 -2.39 -23.42
C ILE A 40 -5.65 -1.14 -22.57
N TYR A 41 -5.76 0.05 -23.17
CA TYR A 41 -5.61 1.32 -22.47
C TYR A 41 -6.64 1.48 -21.35
N PHE A 42 -7.90 1.12 -21.59
CA PHE A 42 -8.96 1.20 -20.60
C PHE A 42 -8.70 0.27 -19.42
N ILE A 43 -8.31 -0.99 -19.68
CA ILE A 43 -7.92 -1.94 -18.64
C ILE A 43 -6.73 -1.40 -17.82
N TYR A 44 -5.67 -0.94 -18.51
CA TYR A 44 -4.52 -0.33 -17.85
C TYR A 44 -4.90 0.90 -17.02
N ARG A 45 -5.76 1.77 -17.56
CA ARG A 45 -6.26 2.98 -16.90
C ARG A 45 -7.06 2.64 -15.65
N VAL A 46 -7.96 1.65 -15.71
CA VAL A 46 -8.77 1.20 -14.58
C VAL A 46 -7.90 0.58 -13.49
N ILE A 47 -6.91 -0.23 -13.87
CA ILE A 47 -5.98 -0.83 -12.89
C ILE A 47 -5.08 0.25 -12.26
N ARG A 48 -4.58 1.21 -13.05
CA ARG A 48 -3.74 2.31 -12.54
C ARG A 48 -4.54 3.30 -11.69
N MET A 49 -5.81 3.55 -12.00
CA MET A 49 -6.74 4.31 -11.17
C MET A 49 -7.01 3.65 -9.80
N ARG A 50 -6.90 2.33 -9.72
CA ARG A 50 -6.99 1.59 -8.45
C ARG A 50 -5.68 1.62 -7.65
N LYS A 51 -4.57 2.10 -8.23
CA LYS A 51 -3.37 2.38 -7.45
C LYS A 51 -3.63 3.61 -6.58
N PRO A 52 -3.41 3.50 -5.27
CA PRO A 52 -3.86 4.51 -4.34
C PRO A 52 -2.84 5.63 -4.18
N ASP A 53 -2.54 6.36 -5.25
CA ASP A 53 -1.67 7.55 -5.15
C ASP A 53 -2.24 8.61 -4.17
N GLY A 54 -3.54 8.53 -3.84
CA GLY A 54 -4.19 9.40 -2.86
C GLY A 54 -4.38 8.83 -1.45
N LYS A 55 -3.94 7.60 -1.13
CA LYS A 55 -4.10 7.04 0.24
C LYS A 55 -3.34 7.88 1.27
N ASP A 56 -2.12 8.27 0.95
CA ASP A 56 -1.27 9.03 1.84
C ASP A 56 -1.81 10.46 2.02
N GLN A 57 -2.22 11.10 0.93
CA GLN A 57 -2.83 12.43 0.97
C GLN A 57 -4.15 12.43 1.76
N ARG A 58 -5.00 11.41 1.59
CA ARG A 58 -6.25 11.27 2.36
C ARG A 58 -6.00 10.96 3.83
N ALA A 59 -5.00 10.15 4.15
CA ALA A 59 -4.58 9.88 5.54
C ALA A 59 -4.05 11.15 6.21
N PHE A 60 -3.25 11.94 5.50
CA PHE A 60 -2.71 13.21 5.98
C PHE A 60 -3.82 14.25 6.23
N ILE A 61 -4.77 14.39 5.29
CA ILE A 61 -5.93 15.27 5.44
C ILE A 61 -6.80 14.83 6.63
N ARG A 62 -7.00 13.52 6.81
CA ARG A 62 -7.74 12.97 7.97
C ARG A 62 -7.02 13.25 9.29
N ALA A 63 -5.70 13.10 9.33
CA ALA A 63 -4.90 13.43 10.51
C ALA A 63 -4.96 14.93 10.83
N ALA A 64 -4.76 15.81 9.85
CA ALA A 64 -4.84 17.26 10.00
C ALA A 64 -6.23 17.72 10.51
N LYS A 65 -7.32 17.14 9.97
CA LYS A 65 -8.69 17.41 10.46
C LYS A 65 -8.90 16.95 11.90
N LYS A 66 -8.37 15.79 12.30
CA LYS A 66 -8.44 15.30 13.69
C LYS A 66 -7.68 16.23 14.65
N THR A 67 -6.50 16.69 14.26
CA THR A 67 -5.70 17.65 15.04
C THR A 67 -6.44 18.97 15.22
N LYS A 68 -6.95 19.59 14.14
CA LYS A 68 -7.76 20.83 14.23
C LYS A 68 -8.96 20.69 15.17
N LYS A 69 -9.70 19.57 15.10
CA LYS A 69 -10.85 19.33 16.00
C LYS A 69 -10.45 19.18 17.47
N LYS A 70 -9.30 18.59 17.77
CA LYS A 70 -8.80 18.48 19.16
C LYS A 70 -8.32 19.83 19.71
N HIS A 71 -7.70 20.66 18.88
CA HIS A 71 -7.26 22.00 19.30
C HIS A 71 -8.41 23.00 19.46
N LYS A 72 -9.52 22.86 18.71
CA LYS A 72 -10.69 23.74 18.86
C LYS A 72 -11.51 23.50 20.15
N LYS A 73 -11.34 22.33 20.80
CA LYS A 73 -12.02 21.98 22.06
C LYS A 73 -11.18 22.24 23.32
N ARG A 74 -9.95 22.75 23.18
CA ARG A 74 -9.18 23.21 24.33
C ARG A 74 -9.47 24.71 24.51
N PRO A 75 -10.05 25.15 25.64
CA PRO A 75 -9.89 26.54 26.01
C PRO A 75 -8.38 26.81 26.06
N THR A 76 -7.98 27.99 25.61
CA THR A 76 -6.60 28.48 25.56
C THR A 76 -6.00 28.49 26.97
N ALA A 77 -5.57 27.33 27.45
CA ALA A 77 -4.70 27.22 28.60
C ALA A 77 -3.29 27.43 28.06
N SER A 78 -2.84 28.68 28.21
CA SER A 78 -1.45 29.07 28.10
C SER A 78 -0.56 28.20 28.99
N VAL A 79 0.67 27.99 28.52
CA VAL A 79 1.86 27.53 29.26
C VAL A 79 1.92 26.04 29.65
N SER A 80 2.77 25.29 28.95
CA SER A 80 3.97 24.70 29.56
C SER A 80 4.74 23.87 28.54
N SER A 81 6.00 24.24 28.41
CA SER A 81 7.07 23.57 27.69
C SER A 81 7.18 22.09 28.03
N LEU A 82 7.38 21.26 26.99
CA LEU A 82 8.27 20.10 26.98
C LEU A 82 8.27 19.21 28.25
N GLN A 83 7.20 18.43 28.48
CA GLN A 83 7.32 17.20 29.26
C GLN A 83 7.11 16.00 28.33
N SER A 84 8.23 15.33 28.00
CA SER A 84 8.26 14.01 27.37
C SER A 84 7.30 13.07 28.10
N ARG A 85 6.19 12.69 27.43
CA ARG A 85 5.25 11.68 27.94
C ARG A 85 5.92 10.31 27.92
N LYS A 86 6.61 9.96 29.00
CA LYS A 86 6.97 8.57 29.30
C LYS A 86 5.68 7.73 29.29
N LYS A 87 5.63 6.71 28.42
CA LYS A 87 4.52 5.76 28.36
C LYS A 87 4.44 5.02 29.72
N PRO A 88 3.26 4.81 30.31
CA PRO A 88 3.18 4.02 31.53
C PRO A 88 3.58 2.57 31.23
N ILE A 89 4.61 2.08 31.93
CA ILE A 89 5.00 0.67 31.97
C ILE A 89 3.78 -0.12 32.46
N ARG A 90 3.33 -1.09 31.67
CA ARG A 90 2.21 -1.97 32.01
C ARG A 90 2.45 -2.58 33.40
N LYS A 91 1.45 -2.51 34.29
CA LYS A 91 1.54 -3.12 35.63
C LYS A 91 1.81 -4.62 35.48
N LYS A 92 2.88 -5.13 36.08
CA LYS A 92 3.16 -6.57 36.16
C LYS A 92 2.05 -7.23 37.00
N SER A 93 1.52 -8.36 36.55
CA SER A 93 0.62 -9.18 37.36
C SER A 93 1.39 -9.74 38.56
N GLN A 94 0.81 -9.67 39.76
CA GLN A 94 1.31 -10.40 40.94
C GLN A 94 0.98 -11.89 40.76
N ALA A 95 1.79 -12.58 39.96
CA ALA A 95 1.74 -14.03 39.90
C ALA A 95 2.53 -14.57 41.10
N ASN A 96 1.83 -15.17 42.07
CA ASN A 96 2.47 -15.91 43.15
C ASN A 96 3.01 -17.22 42.57
N LEU A 97 4.32 -17.25 42.31
CA LEU A 97 5.02 -18.48 41.95
C LEU A 97 5.07 -19.35 43.22
N THR A 98 4.19 -20.33 43.31
CA THR A 98 4.38 -21.40 44.30
C THR A 98 5.54 -22.26 43.84
N VAL A 99 6.45 -22.55 44.76
CA VAL A 99 7.51 -23.52 44.51
C VAL A 99 6.82 -24.86 44.30
N ILE A 100 6.90 -25.42 43.09
CA ILE A 100 6.57 -26.82 42.89
C ILE A 100 7.75 -27.59 43.49
N GLU A 101 7.65 -27.90 44.78
CA GLU A 101 8.53 -28.85 45.44
C GLU A 101 8.22 -30.25 44.90
N GLY A 102 8.64 -30.52 43.66
CA GLY A 102 8.80 -31.89 43.21
C GLY A 102 9.79 -32.58 44.14
N LYS A 103 9.56 -33.87 44.47
CA LYS A 103 10.39 -34.74 45.33
C LYS A 103 11.89 -34.74 44.95
N LYS A 104 12.61 -33.65 45.20
CA LYS A 104 14.04 -33.46 44.93
C LYS A 104 14.82 -33.98 46.13
N GLY A 105 14.78 -35.29 46.36
CA GLY A 105 15.50 -35.88 47.50
C GLY A 105 15.34 -37.37 47.77
N LYS A 106 14.42 -38.11 47.13
CA LYS A 106 14.37 -39.57 47.34
C LYS A 106 15.43 -40.30 46.49
N LYS A 107 16.70 -40.22 46.89
CA LYS A 107 17.71 -41.20 46.44
C LYS A 107 17.37 -42.55 47.09
N LYS A 108 17.02 -43.54 46.27
CA LYS A 108 16.92 -44.94 46.70
C LYS A 108 18.33 -45.46 47.03
N ASN A 109 18.42 -46.25 48.11
CA ASN A 109 19.61 -46.93 48.64
C ASN A 109 20.67 -47.25 47.58
N ARG A 110 21.89 -46.73 47.78
CA ARG A 110 23.10 -47.27 47.15
C ARG A 110 23.85 -48.03 48.25
N ALA A 111 24.08 -49.31 48.00
CA ALA A 111 24.51 -50.33 48.94
C ALA A 111 25.89 -50.07 49.58
N PHE A 112 26.03 -50.57 50.80
CA PHE A 112 27.12 -51.49 51.16
C PHE A 112 26.46 -52.76 51.69
#